data_AF-A0ABD3IJ19-F1
#
_entry.id   AF-A0ABD3IJ19-F1
#
_cell.length_a   1.000
_cell.length_b   1.000
_cell.length_c   1.000
_cell.angle_alpha   90.00
_cell.angle_beta   90.00
_cell.angle_gamma   90.00
#
_symmetry.space_group_name_H-M   'P 1'
#
loop_
_entity.id
_entity.type
_entity.pdbx_description
1 polymer ?
#
loop_
_entity_poly.entity_id
_entity_poly.type
_entity_poly.pdbx_seq_one_letter_code
_entity_poly.pdbx_strand_id
1 'polypeptide(L)'
;MSKRKKEATDSNAAKVGDEHDGTVSLLEFLPETTDDNKQVEFSPNGFFWFFIFIFYAVLSTEFRDVVPAHFVLKIKSFSLFAKKSIEKYESGEFEAGGYKWKLILYPNGEKNRNGEDHVSVYLAASGTSPFQLGWEIHAVVRLSVYDQTCDRYFTVQGRVARFHALKSEWGVPRYMPLKTFTNPSNGYLVDDTCVFGVEVFVIKSSGVGECLMLKESAPYTHQWRISRLSSLGDESFSDVFTAGDHKWKVKLFPRGDLANRGQCLSMYLVLVDANNLASGQKMNVKFILRLKDQNNILRGQQVCTVWLSSSAMGWGWPTFMPLKTVGKCLMDDSCVIEAEVTVLGTVSKLP
;
A
#
# COMPACT_ATOMS: atom_id res chain seq x y z
N MET A 1 86.42 5.37 -1.77
CA MET A 1 85.37 5.37 -2.82
C MET A 1 84.27 4.43 -2.34
N SER A 2 83.28 4.89 -1.58
CA SER A 2 82.12 5.73 -1.94
C SER A 2 80.98 4.94 -2.63
N LYS A 3 79.82 4.99 -1.95
CA LYS A 3 78.45 4.60 -2.33
C LYS A 3 78.07 3.11 -2.28
N ARG A 4 77.16 2.79 -1.34
CA ARG A 4 75.76 2.44 -1.63
C ARG A 4 74.93 2.57 -0.36
N LYS A 5 73.83 3.33 -0.43
CA LYS A 5 72.92 3.66 0.67
C LYS A 5 71.71 2.73 0.57
N LYS A 6 71.45 1.97 1.65
CA LYS A 6 70.23 1.18 1.95
C LYS A 6 68.99 2.10 1.98
N GLU A 7 67.90 1.76 1.30
CA GLU A 7 66.77 0.89 1.74
C GLU A 7 65.98 1.41 2.95
N ALA A 8 64.71 1.73 2.69
CA ALA A 8 63.58 1.79 3.63
C ALA A 8 62.30 1.64 2.77
N THR A 9 61.73 0.42 2.70
CA THR A 9 60.50 -0.03 3.38
C THR A 9 59.21 0.57 2.81
N ASP A 10 58.50 -0.23 2.00
CA ASP A 10 57.06 -0.11 1.80
C ASP A 10 56.39 -1.40 2.30
N SER A 11 55.49 -1.23 3.26
CA SER A 11 54.72 -2.28 3.91
C SER A 11 53.41 -2.55 3.18
N ASN A 12 53.23 -3.80 2.74
CA ASN A 12 51.95 -4.38 2.37
C ASN A 12 51.05 -4.52 3.61
N ALA A 13 49.82 -4.04 3.54
CA ALA A 13 48.71 -4.52 4.36
C ALA A 13 47.40 -4.48 3.55
N ALA A 14 46.72 -5.62 3.56
CA ALA A 14 45.49 -5.94 2.85
C ALA A 14 44.32 -5.02 3.23
N LYS A 15 43.41 -4.79 2.28
CA LYS A 15 42.04 -4.32 2.55
C LYS A 15 41.05 -5.37 2.05
N VAL A 16 40.43 -6.03 3.03
CA VAL A 16 39.16 -6.74 2.92
C VAL A 16 38.04 -5.69 2.76
N GLY A 17 36.99 -6.07 2.05
CA GLY A 17 35.96 -5.19 1.52
C GLY A 17 35.02 -4.57 2.55
N ASP A 18 34.23 -3.62 2.04
CA ASP A 18 32.87 -3.39 2.50
C ASP A 18 32.04 -2.81 1.36
N GLU A 19 30.84 -3.35 1.21
CA GLU A 19 29.76 -2.89 0.34
C GLU A 19 29.35 -1.46 0.68
N HIS A 20 29.17 -0.61 -0.34
CA HIS A 20 28.19 0.46 -0.24
C HIS A 20 27.52 0.73 -1.60
N ASP A 21 26.22 0.41 -1.57
CA ASP A 21 25.10 0.93 -2.34
C ASP A 21 25.35 2.27 -3.05
N GLY A 22 25.35 2.25 -4.38
CA GLY A 22 25.55 3.41 -5.25
C GLY A 22 24.29 3.72 -6.04
N THR A 23 23.32 4.37 -5.41
CA THR A 23 22.26 5.10 -6.12
C THR A 23 22.89 6.34 -6.76
N VAL A 24 23.18 6.27 -8.06
CA VAL A 24 23.62 7.45 -8.83
C VAL A 24 22.37 8.28 -9.19
N SER A 25 22.23 9.43 -8.53
CA SER A 25 21.20 10.43 -8.86
C SER A 25 21.49 11.02 -10.25
N LEU A 26 20.62 10.73 -11.21
CA LEU A 26 20.71 11.17 -12.62
C LEU A 26 20.24 12.62 -12.82
N LEU A 27 20.80 13.55 -12.03
CA LEU A 27 20.55 15.00 -12.17
C LEU A 27 21.73 15.79 -12.74
N GLU A 28 22.84 15.15 -13.12
CA GLU A 28 24.08 15.83 -13.56
C GLU A 28 24.27 15.96 -15.09
N PHE A 29 23.24 15.75 -15.91
CA PHE A 29 23.37 15.95 -17.37
C PHE A 29 22.31 16.88 -17.97
N LEU A 30 21.98 17.96 -17.27
CA LEU A 30 21.35 19.11 -17.93
C LEU A 30 22.44 20.14 -18.27
N PRO A 31 22.48 20.69 -19.49
CA PRO A 31 23.37 21.80 -19.78
C PRO A 31 22.93 23.02 -18.95
N GLU A 32 23.87 23.62 -18.22
CA GLU A 32 23.67 24.94 -17.61
C GLU A 32 23.45 25.96 -18.72
N THR A 33 22.25 26.51 -18.80
CA THR A 33 21.93 27.61 -19.70
C THR A 33 22.37 28.91 -19.05
N THR A 34 23.40 29.54 -19.62
CA THR A 34 23.53 30.99 -19.57
C THR A 34 23.62 31.50 -21.00
N ASP A 35 22.72 32.44 -21.30
CA ASP A 35 22.69 33.39 -22.41
C ASP A 35 21.65 33.12 -23.52
N ASP A 36 20.83 34.15 -23.75
CA ASP A 36 19.64 34.16 -24.60
C ASP A 36 19.99 34.11 -26.09
N ASN A 37 19.16 33.40 -26.87
CA ASN A 37 19.15 33.34 -28.34
C ASN A 37 20.27 32.58 -29.08
N LYS A 38 20.38 31.26 -28.87
CA LYS A 38 20.85 30.34 -29.94
C LYS A 38 19.94 29.12 -30.05
N GLN A 39 19.53 28.80 -31.28
CA GLN A 39 18.85 27.54 -31.59
C GLN A 39 19.73 26.37 -31.12
N VAL A 40 19.15 25.48 -30.32
CA VAL A 40 19.82 24.27 -29.83
C VAL A 40 19.95 23.30 -31.00
N GLU A 41 21.09 23.30 -31.68
CA GLU A 41 21.46 22.24 -32.61
C GLU A 41 21.97 21.03 -31.83
N PHE A 42 21.16 19.97 -31.77
CA PHE A 42 21.59 18.70 -31.21
C PHE A 42 22.49 17.95 -32.21
N SER A 43 23.66 17.53 -31.75
CA SER A 43 24.56 16.62 -32.48
C SER A 43 23.80 15.36 -32.95
N PRO A 44 24.12 14.76 -34.12
CA PRO A 44 23.48 13.52 -34.60
C PRO A 44 23.52 12.38 -33.59
N ASN A 45 24.57 12.33 -32.76
CA ASN A 45 24.69 11.36 -31.67
C ASN A 45 23.77 11.71 -30.50
N GLY A 46 23.57 12.99 -30.18
CA GLY A 46 22.63 13.45 -29.16
C GLY A 46 21.18 13.13 -29.51
N PHE A 47 20.80 13.29 -30.78
CA PHE A 47 19.49 12.88 -31.30
C PHE A 47 19.28 11.35 -31.22
N PHE A 48 20.31 10.57 -31.54
CA PHE A 48 20.27 9.10 -31.46
C PHE A 48 20.07 8.60 -30.03
N TRP A 49 20.80 9.18 -29.05
CA TRP A 49 20.62 8.87 -27.63
C TRP A 49 19.28 9.37 -27.08
N PHE A 50 18.76 10.51 -27.57
CA PHE A 50 17.45 11.05 -27.19
C PHE A 50 16.30 10.12 -27.62
N PHE A 51 16.37 9.54 -28.82
CA PHE A 51 15.39 8.54 -29.27
C PHE A 51 15.50 7.20 -28.55
N ILE A 52 16.72 6.76 -28.21
CA ILE A 52 16.93 5.60 -27.32
C ILE A 52 16.30 5.88 -25.94
N PHE A 53 16.52 7.07 -25.36
CA PHE A 53 15.95 7.46 -24.06
C PHE A 53 14.42 7.50 -24.05
N ILE A 54 13.77 8.02 -25.10
CA ILE A 54 12.30 8.04 -25.20
C ILE A 54 11.72 6.63 -25.37
N PHE A 55 12.40 5.73 -26.10
CA PHE A 55 11.97 4.33 -26.24
C PHE A 55 12.17 3.53 -24.93
N TYR A 56 13.22 3.84 -24.16
CA TYR A 56 13.45 3.28 -22.81
C TYR A 56 12.54 3.91 -21.72
N ALA A 57 11.88 5.04 -21.97
CA ALA A 57 11.02 5.70 -20.97
C ALA A 57 9.64 5.02 -20.75
N VAL A 58 9.33 3.93 -21.45
CA VAL A 58 7.97 3.32 -21.43
C VAL A 58 7.97 1.82 -21.09
N LEU A 59 9.06 1.10 -21.36
CA LEU A 59 9.19 -0.33 -21.11
C LEU A 59 10.37 -0.61 -20.17
N SER A 60 10.13 -1.36 -19.11
CA SER A 60 11.17 -1.93 -18.24
C SER A 60 11.51 -3.35 -18.70
N THR A 61 12.80 -3.71 -18.66
CA THR A 61 13.30 -5.05 -18.99
C THR A 61 14.07 -5.64 -17.82
N GLU A 62 13.97 -6.95 -17.63
CA GLU A 62 14.66 -7.67 -16.55
C GLU A 62 14.92 -9.13 -16.92
N PHE A 63 15.91 -9.75 -16.28
CA PHE A 63 16.10 -11.20 -16.30
C PHE A 63 15.58 -11.81 -15.00
N ARG A 64 14.85 -12.91 -15.08
CA ARG A 64 14.25 -13.59 -13.91
C ARG A 64 14.39 -15.10 -14.00
N ASP A 65 14.64 -15.73 -12.87
CA ASP A 65 14.72 -17.20 -12.78
C ASP A 65 13.34 -17.84 -12.52
N VAL A 66 12.34 -17.00 -12.24
CA VAL A 66 10.99 -17.42 -11.88
C VAL A 66 10.17 -17.68 -13.14
N VAL A 67 9.55 -18.86 -13.21
CA VAL A 67 8.63 -19.24 -14.28
C VAL A 67 7.43 -18.27 -14.32
N PRO A 68 7.00 -17.82 -15.51
CA PRO A 68 5.82 -16.96 -15.69
C PRO A 68 4.57 -17.55 -15.03
N ALA A 69 3.90 -16.75 -14.19
CA ALA A 69 2.86 -17.22 -13.29
C ALA A 69 1.53 -17.64 -13.96
N HIS A 70 1.18 -17.10 -15.13
CA HIS A 70 -0.17 -17.23 -15.66
C HIS A 70 -0.27 -18.06 -16.94
N PHE A 71 0.69 -17.92 -17.86
CA PHE A 71 0.64 -18.66 -19.12
C PHE A 71 2.03 -18.87 -19.70
N VAL A 72 2.24 -20.05 -20.27
CA VAL A 72 3.48 -20.44 -20.96
C VAL A 72 3.11 -21.08 -22.29
N LEU A 73 3.69 -20.58 -23.38
CA LEU A 73 3.57 -21.11 -24.72
C LEU A 73 4.90 -21.69 -25.18
N LYS A 74 4.96 -23.01 -25.32
CA LYS A 74 6.08 -23.70 -25.96
C LYS A 74 5.80 -23.92 -27.43
N ILE A 75 6.68 -23.44 -28.29
CA ILE A 75 6.61 -23.61 -29.75
C ILE A 75 7.71 -24.56 -30.16
N LYS A 76 7.35 -25.57 -30.95
CA LYS A 76 8.29 -26.47 -31.63
C LYS A 76 8.27 -26.19 -33.12
N SER A 77 9.41 -26.42 -33.77
CA SER A 77 9.59 -26.19 -35.21
C SER A 77 9.30 -24.74 -35.62
N PHE A 78 9.82 -23.77 -34.85
CA PHE A 78 9.58 -22.33 -35.04
C PHE A 78 9.89 -21.85 -36.47
N SER A 79 10.93 -22.40 -37.09
CA SER A 79 11.33 -22.06 -38.47
C SER A 79 10.24 -22.33 -39.51
N LEU A 80 9.23 -23.17 -39.21
CA LEU A 80 8.09 -23.43 -40.09
C LEU A 80 7.17 -22.22 -40.26
N PHE A 81 7.15 -21.27 -39.32
CA PHE A 81 6.37 -20.03 -39.48
C PHE A 81 6.81 -19.26 -40.72
N ALA A 82 8.12 -19.06 -40.90
CA ALA A 82 8.67 -18.43 -42.09
C ALA A 82 8.47 -19.29 -43.35
N LYS A 83 8.78 -20.60 -43.28
CA LYS A 83 8.70 -21.50 -44.44
C LYS A 83 7.29 -21.67 -45.00
N LYS A 84 6.27 -21.65 -44.14
CA LYS A 84 4.86 -21.80 -44.52
C LYS A 84 4.13 -20.46 -44.64
N SER A 85 4.84 -19.34 -44.53
CA SER A 85 4.26 -17.99 -44.58
C SER A 85 3.12 -17.77 -43.57
N ILE A 86 3.25 -18.34 -42.36
CA ILE A 86 2.29 -18.15 -41.28
C ILE A 86 2.62 -16.81 -40.60
N GLU A 87 1.73 -15.83 -40.73
CA GLU A 87 1.94 -14.47 -40.24
C GLU A 87 1.93 -14.36 -38.72
N LYS A 88 0.93 -14.99 -38.08
CA LYS A 88 0.73 -14.93 -36.63
C LYS A 88 0.23 -16.25 -36.06
N TYR A 89 0.37 -16.40 -34.76
CA TYR A 89 -0.24 -17.45 -33.96
C TYR A 89 -1.02 -16.81 -32.80
N GLU A 90 -2.22 -17.31 -32.55
CA GLU A 90 -3.04 -16.94 -31.40
C GLU A 90 -3.19 -18.15 -30.48
N SER A 91 -2.93 -17.97 -29.19
CA SER A 91 -3.07 -19.04 -28.21
C SER A 91 -4.54 -19.36 -27.90
N GLY A 92 -4.74 -20.49 -27.23
CA GLY A 92 -5.98 -20.71 -26.47
C GLY A 92 -6.19 -19.66 -25.38
N GLU A 93 -7.41 -19.59 -24.86
CA GLU A 93 -7.75 -18.70 -23.74
C GLU A 93 -7.11 -19.21 -22.43
N PHE A 94 -6.61 -18.29 -21.62
CA PHE A 94 -6.20 -18.54 -20.25
C PHE A 94 -6.75 -17.45 -19.32
N GLU A 95 -6.90 -17.78 -18.04
CA GLU A 95 -7.49 -16.87 -17.05
C GLU A 95 -6.43 -16.27 -16.14
N ALA A 96 -6.50 -14.95 -15.93
CA ALA A 96 -5.67 -14.21 -15.00
C ALA A 96 -6.40 -12.96 -14.49
N GLY A 97 -6.31 -12.69 -13.18
CA GLY A 97 -6.97 -11.55 -12.56
C GLY A 97 -8.50 -11.54 -12.65
N GLY A 98 -9.13 -12.68 -12.96
CA GLY A 98 -10.57 -12.82 -13.17
C GLY A 98 -11.05 -12.49 -14.59
N TYR A 99 -10.13 -12.39 -15.56
CA TYR A 99 -10.42 -12.13 -16.96
C TYR A 99 -9.76 -13.18 -17.86
N LYS A 100 -10.28 -13.33 -19.07
CA LYS A 100 -9.74 -14.24 -20.09
C LYS A 100 -8.81 -13.50 -21.03
N TRP A 101 -7.73 -14.16 -21.41
CA TRP A 101 -6.67 -13.57 -22.22
C TRP A 101 -6.20 -14.53 -23.31
N LYS A 102 -5.64 -13.99 -24.39
CA LYS A 102 -4.94 -14.73 -25.45
C LYS A 102 -3.60 -14.08 -25.75
N LEU A 103 -2.56 -14.89 -25.89
CA LEU A 103 -1.26 -14.46 -26.40
C LEU A 103 -1.31 -14.45 -27.93
N ILE A 104 -0.89 -13.35 -28.54
CA ILE A 104 -0.75 -13.21 -30.00
C ILE A 104 0.72 -13.02 -30.30
N LEU A 105 1.28 -13.91 -31.12
CA LEU A 105 2.68 -13.90 -31.53
C LEU A 105 2.76 -13.64 -33.03
N TYR A 106 3.62 -12.70 -33.42
CA TYR A 106 4.07 -12.52 -34.80
C TYR A 106 5.54 -12.95 -34.87
N PRO A 107 5.83 -14.19 -35.30
CA PRO A 107 7.19 -14.75 -35.29
C PRO A 107 8.18 -13.97 -36.14
N ASN A 108 7.71 -13.33 -37.21
CA ASN A 108 8.53 -12.54 -38.15
C ASN A 108 8.18 -11.05 -38.12
N GLY A 109 7.47 -10.60 -37.07
CA GLY A 109 7.12 -9.19 -36.87
C GLY A 109 5.76 -8.80 -37.44
N GLU A 110 5.08 -7.90 -36.74
CA GLU A 110 3.84 -7.27 -37.23
C GLU A 110 4.17 -6.01 -38.05
N LYS A 111 4.06 -6.14 -39.37
CA LYS A 111 4.39 -5.06 -40.32
C LYS A 111 3.56 -3.79 -40.10
N ASN A 112 2.28 -3.95 -39.77
CA ASN A 112 1.37 -2.81 -39.56
C ASN A 112 1.72 -1.95 -38.33
N ARG A 113 2.63 -2.42 -37.46
CA ARG A 113 3.05 -1.72 -36.24
C ARG A 113 4.57 -1.54 -36.15
N ASN A 114 5.24 -1.47 -37.30
CA ASN A 114 6.70 -1.27 -37.39
C ASN A 114 7.49 -2.36 -36.65
N GLY A 115 6.97 -3.59 -36.65
CA GLY A 115 7.56 -4.76 -36.00
C GLY A 115 8.53 -5.54 -36.89
N GLU A 116 8.86 -5.06 -38.09
CA GLU A 116 9.73 -5.76 -39.03
C GLU A 116 11.07 -6.11 -38.38
N ASP A 117 11.63 -7.26 -38.77
CA ASP A 117 12.89 -7.82 -38.26
C ASP A 117 12.90 -8.13 -36.75
N HIS A 118 11.74 -8.10 -36.07
CA HIS A 118 11.60 -8.45 -34.66
C HIS A 118 10.53 -9.53 -34.50
N VAL A 119 10.65 -10.34 -33.45
CA VAL A 119 9.48 -11.04 -32.91
C VAL A 119 8.57 -9.97 -32.28
N SER A 120 7.28 -9.99 -32.59
CA SER A 120 6.27 -9.14 -31.91
C SER A 120 5.38 -10.00 -31.03
N VAL A 121 5.07 -9.49 -29.83
CA VAL A 121 4.28 -10.22 -28.83
C VAL A 121 3.20 -9.31 -28.27
N TYR A 122 1.95 -9.79 -28.25
CA TYR A 122 0.79 -9.07 -27.73
C TYR A 122 -0.06 -9.95 -26.83
N LEU A 123 -0.79 -9.29 -25.96
CA LEU A 123 -1.83 -9.87 -25.13
C LEU A 123 -3.16 -9.24 -25.52
N ALA A 124 -4.15 -10.09 -25.78
CA ALA A 124 -5.52 -9.67 -26.06
C ALA A 124 -6.45 -10.07 -24.91
N ALA A 125 -7.29 -9.15 -24.46
CA ALA A 125 -8.44 -9.49 -23.63
C ALA A 125 -9.44 -10.29 -24.47
N SER A 126 -9.97 -11.38 -23.90
CA SER A 126 -10.90 -12.29 -24.57
C SER A 126 -12.18 -12.49 -23.76
N GLY A 127 -13.21 -13.06 -24.40
CA GLY A 127 -14.52 -13.29 -23.77
C GLY A 127 -15.35 -12.02 -23.50
N THR A 128 -14.84 -10.83 -23.84
CA THR A 128 -15.57 -9.56 -23.80
C THR A 128 -16.12 -9.24 -25.18
N SER A 129 -17.44 -9.12 -25.34
CA SER A 129 -17.99 -8.82 -26.67
C SER A 129 -17.59 -7.40 -27.10
N PRO A 130 -17.21 -7.16 -28.37
CA PRO A 130 -16.87 -5.82 -28.86
C PRO A 130 -18.02 -4.81 -28.71
N PHE A 131 -19.24 -5.32 -28.57
CA PHE A 131 -20.48 -4.55 -28.45
C PHE A 131 -20.89 -4.23 -27.01
N GLN A 132 -20.24 -4.83 -26.01
CA GLN A 132 -20.40 -4.43 -24.61
C GLN A 132 -19.59 -3.16 -24.35
N LEU A 133 -20.17 -2.01 -24.67
CA LEU A 133 -19.61 -0.72 -24.31
C LEU A 133 -19.62 -0.58 -22.77
N GLY A 134 -18.47 -0.22 -22.18
CA GLY A 134 -18.37 0.15 -20.76
C GLY A 134 -17.49 -0.75 -19.88
N TRP A 135 -16.96 -1.87 -20.38
CA TRP A 135 -15.93 -2.60 -19.64
C TRP A 135 -14.55 -1.97 -19.82
N GLU A 136 -13.78 -2.00 -18.75
CA GLU A 136 -12.42 -1.47 -18.72
C GLU A 136 -11.58 -2.33 -17.77
N ILE A 137 -10.39 -2.74 -18.21
CA ILE A 137 -9.46 -3.52 -17.41
C ILE A 137 -8.14 -2.76 -17.38
N HIS A 138 -7.70 -2.39 -16.18
CA HIS A 138 -6.36 -1.89 -15.94
C HIS A 138 -5.48 -3.06 -15.52
N ALA A 139 -4.39 -3.31 -16.24
CA ALA A 139 -3.49 -4.40 -15.91
C ALA A 139 -2.03 -4.06 -16.20
N VAL A 140 -1.13 -4.55 -15.36
CA VAL A 140 0.30 -4.64 -15.67
C VAL A 140 0.53 -5.97 -16.37
N VAL A 141 1.17 -5.93 -17.53
CA VAL A 141 1.46 -7.12 -18.34
C VAL A 141 2.97 -7.31 -18.41
N ARG A 142 3.41 -8.55 -18.16
CA ARG A 142 4.78 -8.99 -18.39
C ARG A 142 4.80 -10.02 -19.50
N LEU A 143 5.66 -9.80 -20.49
CA LEU A 143 5.88 -10.71 -21.61
C LEU A 143 7.32 -11.20 -21.51
N SER A 144 7.51 -12.52 -21.51
CA SER A 144 8.81 -13.13 -21.32
C SER A 144 9.14 -14.14 -22.40
N VAL A 145 10.43 -14.34 -22.62
CA VAL A 145 10.99 -15.41 -23.45
C VAL A 145 12.08 -16.11 -22.64
N TYR A 146 12.06 -17.43 -22.69
CA TYR A 146 12.97 -18.27 -21.93
C TYR A 146 14.31 -18.42 -22.66
N ASP A 147 15.38 -18.04 -21.97
CA ASP A 147 16.75 -18.39 -22.30
C ASP A 147 17.01 -19.81 -21.77
N GLN A 148 17.00 -20.78 -22.68
CA GLN A 148 17.17 -22.20 -22.39
C GLN A 148 18.62 -22.56 -22.03
N THR A 149 19.58 -21.68 -22.31
CA THR A 149 21.00 -21.89 -22.03
C THR A 149 21.35 -21.42 -20.62
N CYS A 150 20.85 -20.25 -20.23
CA CYS A 150 21.09 -19.69 -18.90
C CYS A 150 20.04 -20.10 -17.85
N ASP A 151 18.97 -20.81 -18.23
CA ASP A 151 17.85 -21.20 -17.35
C ASP A 151 17.12 -20.00 -16.72
N ARG A 152 16.82 -18.97 -17.53
CA ARG A 152 16.21 -17.71 -17.07
C ARG A 152 15.27 -17.12 -18.12
N TYR A 153 14.47 -16.13 -17.72
CA TYR A 153 13.50 -15.45 -18.58
C TYR A 153 13.92 -13.99 -18.81
N PHE A 154 14.08 -13.61 -20.07
CA PHE A 154 14.12 -12.20 -20.46
C PHE A 154 12.68 -11.67 -20.47
N THR A 155 12.39 -10.71 -19.62
CA THR A 155 11.04 -10.19 -19.38
C THR A 155 10.97 -8.72 -19.76
N VAL A 156 9.91 -8.35 -20.48
CA VAL A 156 9.55 -6.97 -20.80
C VAL A 156 8.22 -6.65 -20.14
N GLN A 157 8.18 -5.53 -19.43
CA GLN A 157 6.98 -5.01 -18.78
C GLN A 157 6.77 -3.56 -19.20
N GLY A 158 5.55 -3.19 -19.57
CA GLY A 158 5.19 -1.79 -19.80
C GLY A 158 4.54 -1.10 -18.62
N ARG A 159 4.09 0.13 -18.86
CA ARG A 159 3.16 0.83 -17.96
C ARG A 159 1.82 0.08 -17.85
N VAL A 160 0.99 0.49 -16.91
CA VAL A 160 -0.38 -0.02 -16.77
C VAL A 160 -1.13 0.12 -18.11
N ALA A 161 -1.54 -1.01 -18.67
CA ALA A 161 -2.33 -1.08 -19.88
C ALA A 161 -3.81 -0.95 -19.54
N ARG A 162 -4.49 -0.09 -20.29
CA ARG A 162 -5.95 0.10 -20.25
C ARG A 162 -6.56 -0.67 -21.42
N PHE A 163 -7.20 -1.79 -21.12
CA PHE A 163 -7.95 -2.59 -22.09
C PHE A 163 -9.42 -2.18 -22.08
N HIS A 164 -10.01 -2.00 -23.26
CA HIS A 164 -11.42 -1.66 -23.44
C HIS A 164 -11.89 -2.08 -24.84
N ALA A 165 -13.19 -1.94 -25.15
CA ALA A 165 -13.79 -2.41 -26.40
C ALA A 165 -13.10 -1.90 -27.69
N LEU A 166 -12.48 -0.71 -27.67
CA LEU A 166 -11.76 -0.13 -28.83
C LEU A 166 -10.25 -0.44 -28.81
N LYS A 167 -9.73 -0.94 -27.69
CA LYS A 167 -8.32 -1.29 -27.50
C LYS A 167 -8.23 -2.52 -26.61
N SER A 168 -8.56 -3.67 -27.18
CA SER A 168 -8.56 -4.96 -26.48
C SER A 168 -7.17 -5.62 -26.45
N GLU A 169 -6.15 -4.99 -27.04
CA GLU A 169 -4.81 -5.55 -27.17
C GLU A 169 -3.75 -4.58 -26.64
N TRP A 170 -2.74 -5.16 -26.01
CA TRP A 170 -1.52 -4.46 -25.60
C TRP A 170 -0.32 -5.37 -25.85
N GLY A 171 0.79 -4.82 -26.35
CA GLY A 171 1.99 -5.60 -26.59
C GLY A 171 3.16 -4.77 -27.07
N VAL A 172 4.21 -5.48 -27.47
CA VAL A 172 5.51 -4.91 -27.85
C VAL A 172 5.80 -5.31 -29.31
N PRO A 173 5.59 -4.39 -30.28
CA PRO A 173 5.85 -4.68 -31.70
C PRO A 173 7.29 -5.08 -31.98
N ARG A 174 8.25 -4.49 -31.26
CA ARG A 174 9.68 -4.78 -31.38
C ARG A 174 10.20 -5.48 -30.13
N TYR A 175 9.57 -6.62 -29.78
CA TYR A 175 9.85 -7.31 -28.52
C TYR A 175 11.29 -7.85 -28.47
N MET A 176 11.71 -8.58 -29.50
CA MET A 176 13.08 -9.09 -29.60
C MET A 176 13.56 -9.08 -31.05
N PRO A 177 14.72 -8.50 -31.37
CA PRO A 177 15.27 -8.55 -32.72
C PRO A 177 15.45 -10.00 -33.18
N LEU A 178 15.03 -10.33 -34.40
CA LEU A 178 15.15 -11.69 -34.94
C LEU A 178 16.58 -12.19 -34.90
N LYS A 179 17.55 -11.33 -35.24
CA LYS A 179 18.99 -11.65 -35.16
C LYS A 179 19.44 -12.04 -33.76
N THR A 180 18.84 -11.47 -32.71
CA THR A 180 19.12 -11.81 -31.32
C THR A 180 18.40 -13.10 -30.94
N PHE A 181 17.13 -13.24 -31.31
CA PHE A 181 16.30 -14.40 -31.00
C PHE A 181 16.81 -15.71 -31.64
N THR A 182 17.27 -15.65 -32.90
CA THR A 182 17.72 -16.84 -33.65
C THR A 182 19.19 -17.19 -33.44
N ASN A 183 19.97 -16.32 -32.79
CA ASN A 183 21.38 -16.62 -32.49
C ASN A 183 21.45 -17.70 -31.39
N PRO A 184 22.01 -18.89 -31.68
CA PRO A 184 22.08 -19.99 -30.72
C PRO A 184 22.81 -19.63 -29.41
N SER A 185 23.75 -18.68 -29.43
CA SER A 185 24.47 -18.25 -28.22
C SER A 185 23.59 -17.55 -27.18
N ASN A 186 22.42 -17.06 -27.59
CA ASN A 186 21.51 -16.32 -26.70
C ASN A 186 20.43 -17.22 -26.06
N GLY A 187 20.34 -18.50 -26.45
CA GLY A 187 19.48 -19.50 -25.80
C GLY A 187 17.96 -19.38 -26.00
N TYR A 188 17.47 -18.37 -26.71
CA TYR A 188 16.02 -18.17 -26.91
C TYR A 188 15.37 -19.16 -27.88
N LEU A 189 16.12 -19.59 -28.91
CA LEU A 189 15.70 -20.59 -29.89
C LEU A 189 16.74 -21.72 -29.94
N VAL A 190 16.43 -22.85 -29.29
CA VAL A 190 17.29 -24.04 -29.21
C VAL A 190 16.53 -25.22 -29.81
N ASP A 191 17.17 -26.00 -30.69
CA ASP A 191 16.54 -27.11 -31.41
C ASP A 191 15.19 -26.74 -32.07
N ASP A 192 15.16 -25.57 -32.72
CA ASP A 192 13.98 -24.97 -33.35
C ASP A 192 12.77 -24.86 -32.40
N THR A 193 13.05 -24.75 -31.10
CA THR A 193 12.08 -24.71 -30.00
C THR A 193 12.31 -23.47 -29.15
N CYS A 194 11.24 -22.76 -28.82
CA CYS A 194 11.26 -21.59 -27.96
C CYS A 194 10.08 -21.61 -26.98
N VAL A 195 10.18 -20.83 -25.91
CA VAL A 195 9.16 -20.74 -24.87
C VAL A 195 8.90 -19.28 -24.55
N PHE A 196 7.64 -18.86 -24.69
CA PHE A 196 7.15 -17.54 -24.29
C PHE A 196 6.31 -17.66 -23.01
N GLY A 197 6.28 -16.60 -22.22
CA GLY A 197 5.51 -16.54 -21.01
C GLY A 197 4.77 -15.22 -20.82
N VAL A 198 3.67 -15.28 -20.08
CA VAL A 198 2.82 -14.12 -19.79
C VAL A 198 2.49 -14.07 -18.31
N GLU A 199 2.57 -12.86 -17.74
CA GLU A 199 1.97 -12.55 -16.45
C GLU A 199 1.04 -11.34 -16.59
N VAL A 200 -0.14 -11.42 -15.95
CA VAL A 200 -1.14 -10.36 -15.98
C VAL A 200 -1.58 -10.03 -14.57
N PHE A 201 -1.31 -8.80 -14.14
CA PHE A 201 -1.68 -8.29 -12.83
C PHE A 201 -2.77 -7.24 -12.98
N VAL A 202 -4.02 -7.66 -12.80
CA VAL A 202 -5.18 -6.77 -12.92
C VAL A 202 -5.29 -5.88 -11.69
N ILE A 203 -5.35 -4.56 -11.92
CA ILE A 203 -5.52 -3.54 -10.90
C ILE A 203 -7.02 -3.32 -10.72
N LYS A 204 -7.55 -3.75 -9.58
CA LYS A 204 -8.93 -3.48 -9.16
C LYS A 204 -8.94 -2.24 -8.28
N SER A 205 -9.67 -1.20 -8.67
CA SER A 205 -9.92 -0.02 -7.85
C SER A 205 -10.85 -0.39 -6.69
N SER A 206 -10.26 -0.87 -5.59
CA SER A 206 -10.93 -1.17 -4.32
C SER A 206 -10.38 -0.30 -3.18
N GLY A 207 -9.81 0.87 -3.55
CA GLY A 207 -9.19 1.79 -2.61
C GLY A 207 -10.15 2.11 -1.47
N VAL A 208 -9.71 1.86 -0.24
CA VAL A 208 -10.44 2.24 0.96
C VAL A 208 -9.93 3.62 1.37
N GLY A 209 -10.82 4.60 1.40
CA GLY A 209 -10.53 5.94 1.90
C GLY A 209 -11.15 6.16 3.28
N GLU A 210 -10.51 7.00 4.09
CA GLU A 210 -11.06 7.47 5.37
C GLU A 210 -11.09 9.00 5.38
N CYS A 211 -12.09 9.58 6.06
CA CYS A 211 -12.26 11.00 6.26
C CYS A 211 -12.22 11.33 7.74
N LEU A 212 -11.27 12.17 8.16
CA LEU A 212 -11.19 12.71 9.51
C LEU A 212 -11.85 14.09 9.54
N MET A 213 -12.92 14.21 10.32
CA MET A 213 -13.60 15.47 10.60
C MET A 213 -13.27 15.89 12.03
N LEU A 214 -12.49 16.97 12.19
CA LEU A 214 -12.25 17.58 13.48
C LEU A 214 -13.40 18.53 13.83
N LYS A 215 -13.78 18.56 15.11
CA LYS A 215 -14.85 19.39 15.63
C LYS A 215 -14.32 20.29 16.74
N GLU A 216 -14.63 21.58 16.66
CA GLU A 216 -14.57 22.48 17.81
C GLU A 216 -15.90 22.39 18.56
N SER A 217 -15.98 21.46 19.52
CA SER A 217 -17.16 21.33 20.37
C SER A 217 -16.90 21.94 21.74
N ALA A 218 -17.90 22.64 22.29
CA ALA A 218 -17.85 23.09 23.67
C ALA A 218 -17.89 21.88 24.63
N PRO A 219 -17.18 21.93 25.77
CA PRO A 219 -17.29 20.89 26.79
C PRO A 219 -18.70 20.89 27.40
N TYR A 220 -19.28 19.71 27.56
CA TYR A 220 -20.51 19.51 28.32
C TYR A 220 -20.18 18.87 29.66
N THR A 221 -20.75 19.38 30.75
CA THR A 221 -20.54 18.86 32.10
C THR A 221 -21.79 18.22 32.66
N HIS A 222 -21.73 16.93 32.94
CA HIS A 222 -22.77 16.19 33.65
C HIS A 222 -22.41 16.01 35.13
N GLN A 223 -23.38 16.18 36.02
CA GLN A 223 -23.23 15.93 37.46
C GLN A 223 -24.16 14.83 37.93
N TRP A 224 -23.60 13.83 38.60
CA TRP A 224 -24.29 12.71 39.20
C TRP A 224 -24.11 12.74 40.72
N ARG A 225 -25.18 13.04 41.44
CA ARG A 225 -25.20 13.08 42.92
C ARG A 225 -25.55 11.71 43.48
N ILE A 226 -24.74 11.21 44.41
CA ILE A 226 -24.91 9.92 45.07
C ILE A 226 -25.07 10.19 46.56
N SER A 227 -26.23 9.84 47.13
CA SER A 227 -26.52 10.08 48.55
C SER A 227 -25.80 9.11 49.48
N ARG A 228 -25.59 7.85 49.05
CA ARG A 228 -24.90 6.80 49.82
C ARG A 228 -24.09 5.90 48.89
N LEU A 229 -22.81 6.20 48.74
CA LEU A 229 -21.86 5.46 47.89
C LEU A 229 -21.72 4.00 48.35
N SER A 230 -21.71 3.76 49.66
CA SER A 230 -21.61 2.41 50.24
C SER A 230 -22.80 1.50 49.92
N SER A 231 -23.98 2.09 49.65
CA SER A 231 -25.22 1.39 49.34
C SER A 231 -25.34 0.95 47.89
N LEU A 232 -24.47 1.45 47.01
CA LEU A 232 -24.41 1.02 45.62
C LEU A 232 -23.92 -0.43 45.51
N GLY A 233 -24.40 -1.13 44.48
CA GLY A 233 -23.92 -2.46 44.14
C GLY A 233 -22.49 -2.46 43.59
N ASP A 234 -22.06 -3.61 43.05
CA ASP A 234 -20.74 -3.75 42.47
C ASP A 234 -20.53 -2.82 41.27
N GLU A 235 -21.57 -2.62 40.45
CA GLU A 235 -21.58 -1.64 39.37
C GLU A 235 -22.81 -0.71 39.47
N SER A 236 -22.65 0.52 39.01
CA SER A 236 -23.73 1.51 38.92
C SER A 236 -23.49 2.46 37.75
N PHE A 237 -24.57 3.02 37.21
CA PHE A 237 -24.54 3.94 36.08
C PHE A 237 -25.18 5.27 36.45
N SER A 238 -24.65 6.37 35.90
CA SER A 238 -25.36 7.64 35.87
C SER A 238 -26.56 7.58 34.92
N ASP A 239 -27.39 8.61 34.97
CA ASP A 239 -28.30 8.91 33.88
C ASP A 239 -27.54 9.13 32.57
N VAL A 240 -28.23 8.89 31.46
CA VAL A 240 -27.68 9.16 30.12
C VAL A 240 -27.73 10.65 29.86
N PHE A 241 -26.63 11.21 29.35
CA PHE A 241 -26.51 12.62 28.99
C PHE A 241 -25.93 12.78 27.58
N THR A 242 -26.17 13.93 26.95
CA THR A 242 -25.73 14.19 25.57
C THR A 242 -24.58 15.19 25.55
N ALA A 243 -23.49 14.84 24.87
CA ALA A 243 -22.34 15.71 24.62
C ALA A 243 -21.80 15.49 23.20
N GLY A 244 -21.65 16.57 22.44
CA GLY A 244 -21.18 16.51 21.04
C GLY A 244 -22.05 15.63 20.14
N ASP A 245 -23.38 15.72 20.28
CA ASP A 245 -24.41 14.94 19.56
C ASP A 245 -24.41 13.42 19.83
N HIS A 246 -23.67 12.97 20.85
CA HIS A 246 -23.60 11.57 21.25
C HIS A 246 -24.08 11.38 22.68
N LYS A 247 -24.67 10.21 22.96
CA LYS A 247 -25.13 9.83 24.30
C LYS A 247 -24.03 9.14 25.10
N TRP A 248 -23.89 9.56 26.33
CA TRP A 248 -22.86 9.14 27.27
C TRP A 248 -23.48 8.74 28.60
N LYS A 249 -22.76 7.91 29.35
CA LYS A 249 -23.04 7.65 30.76
C LYS A 249 -21.74 7.38 31.52
N VAL A 250 -21.73 7.65 32.81
CA VAL A 250 -20.64 7.25 33.68
C VAL A 250 -20.93 5.84 34.21
N LYS A 251 -19.95 4.94 34.14
CA LYS A 251 -19.96 3.64 34.80
C LYS A 251 -19.03 3.69 36.01
N LEU A 252 -19.56 3.33 37.17
CA LEU A 252 -18.86 3.35 38.45
C LEU A 252 -18.81 1.94 39.04
N PHE A 253 -17.65 1.57 39.57
CA PHE A 253 -17.49 0.43 40.47
C PHE A 253 -17.03 0.96 41.83
N PRO A 254 -17.96 1.17 42.78
CA PRO A 254 -17.65 1.78 44.07
C PRO A 254 -16.63 0.97 44.89
N ARG A 255 -16.61 -0.36 44.68
CA ARG A 255 -15.70 -1.31 45.33
C ARG A 255 -14.60 -1.84 44.41
N GLY A 256 -14.46 -1.26 43.22
CA GLY A 256 -13.43 -1.61 42.25
C GLY A 256 -13.82 -2.66 41.24
N ASP A 257 -13.16 -2.59 40.08
CA ASP A 257 -13.40 -3.41 38.91
C ASP A 257 -12.28 -4.45 38.70
N LEU A 258 -12.66 -5.62 38.16
CA LEU A 258 -11.77 -6.73 37.82
C LEU A 258 -10.73 -7.03 38.93
N ALA A 259 -9.44 -6.89 38.61
CA ALA A 259 -8.31 -7.15 39.50
C ALA A 259 -8.19 -6.15 40.67
N ASN A 260 -8.92 -5.04 40.63
CA ASN A 260 -8.87 -3.96 41.64
C ASN A 260 -10.03 -4.00 42.64
N ARG A 261 -10.83 -5.08 42.64
CA ARG A 261 -11.90 -5.30 43.61
C ARG A 261 -11.35 -5.21 45.04
N GLY A 262 -12.02 -4.43 45.88
CA GLY A 262 -11.66 -4.14 47.26
C GLY A 262 -10.48 -3.17 47.45
N GLN A 263 -9.87 -2.67 46.36
CA GLN A 263 -8.65 -1.85 46.44
C GLN A 263 -8.90 -0.40 46.04
N CYS A 264 -9.47 -0.19 44.86
CA CYS A 264 -9.67 1.14 44.29
C CYS A 264 -11.10 1.29 43.77
N LEU A 265 -11.69 2.47 43.94
CA LEU A 265 -12.87 2.89 43.20
C LEU A 265 -12.49 3.02 41.72
N SER A 266 -13.31 2.47 40.83
CA SER A 266 -13.08 2.51 39.38
C SER A 266 -14.17 3.32 38.69
N MET A 267 -13.79 4.12 37.70
CA MET A 267 -14.72 5.00 37.00
C MET A 267 -14.41 5.08 35.52
N TYR A 268 -15.45 4.98 34.69
CA TYR A 268 -15.34 4.96 33.24
C TYR A 268 -16.40 5.87 32.60
N LEU A 269 -16.02 6.49 31.49
CA LEU A 269 -16.97 7.13 30.58
C LEU A 269 -17.33 6.12 29.49
N VAL A 270 -18.63 5.93 29.25
CA VAL A 270 -19.15 4.97 28.27
C VAL A 270 -19.99 5.72 27.23
N LEU A 271 -19.65 5.50 25.96
CA LEU A 271 -20.44 5.90 24.80
C LEU A 271 -21.62 4.95 24.65
N VAL A 272 -22.83 5.46 24.86
CA VAL A 272 -24.08 4.68 24.77
C VAL A 272 -24.40 4.35 23.31
N ASP A 273 -24.13 5.29 22.40
CA ASP A 273 -24.43 5.14 20.98
C ASP A 273 -23.33 4.36 20.20
N ALA A 274 -22.44 3.65 20.88
CA ALA A 274 -21.31 2.96 20.24
C ALA A 274 -21.75 1.93 19.19
N ASN A 275 -22.89 1.27 19.40
CA ASN A 275 -23.46 0.31 18.46
C ASN A 275 -24.06 0.96 17.20
N ASN A 276 -24.33 2.26 17.25
CA ASN A 276 -24.82 3.02 16.09
C ASN A 276 -23.66 3.49 15.18
N LEU A 277 -22.41 3.31 15.60
CA LEU A 277 -21.24 3.64 14.79
C LEU A 277 -21.05 2.59 13.71
N ALA A 278 -20.90 3.04 12.45
CA ALA A 278 -20.62 2.15 11.34
C ALA A 278 -19.26 1.46 11.49
N SER A 279 -19.08 0.31 10.83
CA SER A 279 -17.81 -0.43 10.88
C SER A 279 -16.64 0.43 10.36
N GLY A 280 -15.66 0.69 11.22
CA GLY A 280 -14.51 1.56 10.93
C GLY A 280 -14.67 3.00 11.42
N GLN A 281 -15.86 3.39 11.89
CA GLN A 281 -16.07 4.71 12.47
C GLN A 281 -15.43 4.80 13.85
N LYS A 282 -14.70 5.89 14.09
CA LYS A 282 -14.06 6.20 15.37
C LYS A 282 -14.39 7.62 15.79
N MET A 283 -14.40 7.87 17.10
CA MET A 283 -14.64 9.19 17.65
C MET A 283 -13.53 9.54 18.64
N ASN A 284 -12.92 10.71 18.47
CA ASN A 284 -11.95 11.24 19.41
C ASN A 284 -12.66 12.08 20.46
N VAL A 285 -12.47 11.73 21.72
CA VAL A 285 -13.12 12.42 22.84
C VAL A 285 -12.10 12.72 23.91
N LYS A 286 -12.09 13.98 24.35
CA LYS A 286 -11.45 14.41 25.58
C LYS A 286 -12.49 14.43 26.68
N PHE A 287 -12.19 13.81 27.81
CA PHE A 287 -13.08 13.85 28.96
C PHE A 287 -12.32 13.93 30.28
N ILE A 288 -13.03 14.44 31.28
CA ILE A 288 -12.56 14.60 32.65
C ILE A 288 -13.57 13.96 33.57
N LEU A 289 -13.12 13.04 34.42
CA LEU A 289 -13.91 12.47 35.49
C LEU A 289 -13.43 13.03 36.82
N ARG A 290 -14.35 13.57 37.62
CA ARG A 290 -14.07 14.16 38.94
C ARG A 290 -14.93 13.52 40.01
N LEU A 291 -14.34 13.28 41.17
CA LEU A 291 -15.02 12.93 42.41
C LEU A 291 -14.96 14.13 43.35
N LYS A 292 -16.13 14.62 43.76
CA LYS A 292 -16.30 15.71 44.73
C LYS A 292 -17.07 15.18 45.94
N ASP A 293 -16.84 15.80 47.09
CA ASP A 293 -17.61 15.51 48.31
C ASP A 293 -18.96 16.25 48.34
N GLN A 294 -19.69 16.15 49.46
CA GLN A 294 -20.97 16.82 49.67
C GLN A 294 -20.91 18.35 49.64
N ASN A 295 -19.75 18.94 49.91
CA ASN A 295 -19.50 20.37 49.86
C ASN A 295 -19.00 20.83 48.47
N ASN A 296 -19.06 19.96 47.46
CA ASN A 296 -18.51 20.15 46.12
C ASN A 296 -16.99 20.38 46.09
N ILE A 297 -16.27 19.96 47.13
CA ILE A 297 -14.80 20.04 47.17
C ILE A 297 -14.23 18.90 46.35
N LEU A 298 -13.34 19.22 45.41
CA LEU A 298 -12.67 18.25 44.57
C LEU A 298 -11.79 17.31 45.40
N ARG A 299 -12.02 16.00 45.29
CA ARG A 299 -11.26 14.94 45.98
C ARG A 299 -10.34 14.18 45.03
N GLY A 300 -10.73 14.01 43.78
CA GLY A 300 -9.88 13.41 42.75
C GLY A 300 -10.38 13.72 41.35
N GLN A 301 -9.45 13.76 40.40
CA GLN A 301 -9.73 14.03 39.00
C GLN A 301 -8.80 13.21 38.12
N GLN A 302 -9.31 12.77 36.98
CA GLN A 302 -8.54 12.18 35.90
C GLN A 302 -8.97 12.75 34.55
N VAL A 303 -8.03 12.88 33.62
CA VAL A 303 -8.24 13.46 32.29
C VAL A 303 -7.72 12.50 31.23
N CYS A 304 -8.46 12.29 30.15
CA CYS A 304 -8.02 11.49 29.03
C CYS A 304 -8.52 12.06 27.71
N THR A 305 -7.72 11.86 26.65
CA THR A 305 -8.17 11.97 25.26
C THR A 305 -8.01 10.61 24.62
N VAL A 306 -9.10 10.04 24.09
CA VAL A 306 -9.14 8.66 23.58
C VAL A 306 -9.96 8.56 22.32
N TRP A 307 -9.63 7.57 21.48
CA TRP A 307 -10.47 7.15 20.37
C TRP A 307 -11.40 6.02 20.80
N LEU A 308 -12.71 6.25 20.69
CA LEU A 308 -13.74 5.24 20.92
C LEU A 308 -14.30 4.74 19.59
N SER A 309 -14.80 3.52 19.59
CA SER A 309 -15.40 2.84 18.45
C SER A 309 -16.50 1.87 18.92
N SER A 310 -17.17 1.20 17.98
CA SER A 310 -18.10 0.11 18.31
C SER A 310 -17.43 -1.05 19.06
N SER A 311 -16.13 -1.28 18.87
CA SER A 311 -15.35 -2.31 19.59
C SER A 311 -14.72 -1.81 20.90
N ALA A 312 -14.64 -0.48 21.10
CA ALA A 312 -14.09 0.15 22.29
C ALA A 312 -15.04 1.28 22.74
N MET A 313 -16.16 0.87 23.35
CA MET A 313 -17.28 1.76 23.68
C MET A 313 -17.04 2.66 24.91
N GLY A 314 -15.96 2.48 25.66
CA GLY A 314 -15.71 3.27 26.85
C GLY A 314 -14.27 3.17 27.33
N TRP A 315 -13.88 4.16 28.14
CA TRP A 315 -12.54 4.22 28.73
C TRP A 315 -12.59 4.87 30.11
N GLY A 316 -11.61 4.57 30.95
CA GLY A 316 -11.58 5.05 32.32
C GLY A 316 -10.43 4.48 33.11
N TRP A 317 -10.56 4.56 34.43
CA TRP A 317 -9.52 4.19 35.37
C TRP A 317 -10.00 3.10 36.31
N PRO A 318 -9.51 1.85 36.14
CA PRO A 318 -9.71 0.78 37.11
C PRO A 318 -9.19 1.16 38.50
N THR A 319 -8.17 2.03 38.56
CA THR A 319 -7.55 2.52 39.79
C THR A 319 -7.77 4.03 39.96
N PHE A 320 -9.01 4.52 39.78
CA PHE A 320 -9.31 5.95 39.86
C PHE A 320 -8.92 6.56 41.21
N MET A 321 -9.30 5.91 42.32
CA MET A 321 -8.90 6.33 43.67
C MET A 321 -8.89 5.15 44.66
N PRO A 322 -7.85 4.99 45.51
CA PRO A 322 -7.84 3.95 46.54
C PRO A 322 -9.01 4.07 47.52
N LEU A 323 -9.67 2.96 47.87
CA LEU A 323 -10.84 2.96 48.76
C LEU A 323 -10.53 3.50 50.16
N LYS A 324 -9.30 3.28 50.64
CA LYS A 324 -8.81 3.88 51.90
C LYS A 324 -8.82 5.40 51.86
N THR A 325 -8.57 6.01 50.70
CA THR A 325 -8.61 7.46 50.51
C THR A 325 -10.05 7.93 50.37
N VAL A 326 -10.87 7.21 49.59
CA VAL A 326 -12.30 7.48 49.43
C VAL A 326 -13.00 7.55 50.80
N GLY A 327 -12.78 6.55 51.67
CA GLY A 327 -13.39 6.52 53.01
C GLY A 327 -12.95 7.64 53.95
N LYS A 328 -11.75 8.23 53.75
CA LYS A 328 -11.30 9.41 54.51
C LYS A 328 -11.89 10.71 53.97
N CYS A 329 -12.14 10.79 52.68
CA CYS A 329 -12.57 12.02 52.02
C CYS A 329 -14.09 12.16 51.92
N LEU A 330 -14.84 11.06 52.01
CA LEU A 330 -16.31 11.01 51.93
C LEU A 330 -16.91 10.54 53.27
N MET A 331 -16.67 11.31 54.34
CA MET A 331 -17.07 10.95 55.72
C MET A 331 -18.58 10.73 55.88
N ASP A 332 -19.40 11.42 55.08
CA ASP A 332 -20.87 11.33 55.10
C ASP A 332 -21.41 10.32 54.07
N ASP A 333 -20.54 9.53 53.44
CA ASP A 333 -20.85 8.54 52.38
C ASP A 333 -21.56 9.09 51.13
N SER A 334 -21.80 10.40 51.06
CA SER A 334 -22.35 11.08 49.90
C SER A 334 -21.27 11.72 49.04
N CYS A 335 -21.46 11.76 47.72
CA CYS A 335 -20.51 12.35 46.79
C CYS A 335 -21.19 12.85 45.52
N VAL A 336 -20.45 13.68 44.77
CA VAL A 336 -20.83 14.12 43.44
C VAL A 336 -19.77 13.65 42.45
N ILE A 337 -20.20 12.91 41.44
CA ILE A 337 -19.36 12.58 40.29
C ILE A 337 -19.67 13.57 39.18
N GLU A 338 -18.62 14.14 38.59
CA GLU A 338 -18.75 15.05 37.46
C GLU A 338 -18.00 14.50 36.26
N ALA A 339 -18.68 14.46 35.12
CA ALA A 339 -18.11 14.07 33.84
C ALA A 339 -18.18 15.26 32.87
N GLU A 340 -17.02 15.82 32.54
CA GLU A 340 -16.89 16.84 31.50
C GLU A 340 -16.42 16.16 30.21
N VAL A 341 -17.16 16.32 29.11
CA VAL A 341 -16.94 15.60 27.86
C VAL A 341 -16.88 16.58 26.69
N THR A 342 -15.87 16.40 25.84
CA THR A 342 -15.65 17.17 24.61
C THR A 342 -15.35 16.23 23.46
N VAL A 343 -16.19 16.25 22.43
CA VAL A 343 -15.95 15.50 21.18
C VAL A 343 -15.04 16.33 20.29
N LEU A 344 -13.85 15.81 19.97
CA LEU A 344 -12.80 16.51 19.21
C LEU A 344 -12.83 16.15 17.72
N GLY A 345 -13.42 15.02 17.36
CA GLY A 345 -13.55 14.64 15.96
C GLY A 345 -14.09 13.24 15.73
N THR A 346 -14.40 12.94 14.47
CA THR A 346 -14.90 11.65 14.02
C THR A 346 -14.18 11.21 12.75
N VAL A 347 -13.89 9.91 12.64
CA VAL A 347 -13.39 9.28 11.42
C VAL A 347 -14.52 8.47 10.80
N SER A 348 -14.78 8.64 9.51
CA SER A 348 -15.70 7.83 8.72
C SER A 348 -15.01 7.26 7.48
N LYS A 349 -15.60 6.24 6.86
CA LYS A 349 -15.14 5.74 5.55
C LYS A 349 -15.59 6.69 4.44
N LEU A 350 -14.74 6.89 3.44
CA LEU A 350 -15.14 7.51 2.19
C LEU A 350 -16.04 6.53 1.40
N PRO A 351 -17.07 7.06 0.71
CA PRO A 351 -18.02 6.26 -0.06
C PRO A 351 -17.38 5.55 -1.25
#